data_AF-A0A6B3GXE9-F1
#
_entry.id   AF-A0A6B3GXE9-F1
#
_cell.length_a   1.000
_cell.length_b   1.000
_cell.length_c   1.000
_cell.angle_alpha   90.00
_cell.angle_beta   90.00
_cell.angle_gamma   90.00
#
_symmetry.space_group_name_H-M   'P 1'
#
loop_
_entity.id
_entity.type
_entity.pdbx_description
1 polymer ?
#
loop_
_entity_poly.entity_id
_entity_poly.type
_entity_poly.pdbx_seq_one_letter_code
_entity_poly.pdbx_strand_id
1 'polypeptide(L)' 'WEAAYAKAYTVQTSDNGQDWNTVHTETAGNGGIDDIPVTGNARYVRVSTSERGTPWGYSLYEFGVYRR' A
#
# COMPACT_ATOMS: atom_id res chain seq x y z
N TRP A 1 -5.68 0.33 -7.38
CA TRP A 1 -4.81 -0.23 -8.41
C TRP A 1 -5.50 -0.24 -9.76
N GLU A 2 -4.75 -0.13 -10.85
CA GLU A 2 -5.26 -0.45 -12.20
C GLU A 2 -5.11 -1.96 -12.51
N ALA A 3 -5.32 -2.36 -13.77
CA ALA A 3 -5.11 -3.73 -14.25
C ALA A 3 -3.65 -4.21 -14.09
N ALA A 4 -2.69 -3.28 -14.05
CA ALA A 4 -1.30 -3.55 -13.71
C ALA A 4 -1.10 -3.24 -12.21
N TYR A 5 -1.01 -4.27 -11.36
CA TYR A 5 -1.08 -4.14 -9.91
C TYR A 5 0.04 -4.88 -9.17
N ALA A 6 0.19 -4.58 -7.87
CA ALA A 6 1.05 -5.34 -6.97
C ALA A 6 0.29 -6.53 -6.37
N LYS A 7 0.81 -7.74 -6.58
CA LYS A 7 0.31 -8.95 -5.91
C LYS A 7 0.80 -9.01 -4.46
N ALA A 8 2.03 -8.57 -4.20
CA ALA A 8 2.55 -8.43 -2.85
C ALA A 8 3.01 -7.00 -2.59
N TYR A 9 2.55 -6.44 -1.47
CA TYR A 9 2.92 -5.11 -1.00
C TYR A 9 2.72 -4.96 0.51
N THR A 10 3.29 -3.90 1.07
CA THR A 10 3.03 -3.47 2.45
C THR A 10 2.55 -2.03 2.47
N VAL A 11 1.66 -1.72 3.42
CA VAL A 11 1.37 -0.35 3.81
C VAL A 11 2.17 -0.05 5.06
N GLN A 12 2.90 1.06 5.04
CA GLN A 12 3.81 1.44 6.10
C GLN A 12 3.56 2.87 6.54
N THR A 13 3.75 3.13 7.83
CA THR A 13 3.63 4.45 8.44
C THR A 13 4.95 4.87 9.07
N SER A 14 5.17 6.18 9.17
CA SER A 14 6.35 6.76 9.81
C SER A 14 6.06 8.14 10.38
N ASP A 15 6.76 8.50 11.47
CA ASP A 15 6.74 9.85 12.04
C ASP A 15 7.80 10.77 11.43
N ASN A 16 8.90 10.20 10.93
CA ASN A 16 10.08 10.94 10.46
C ASN A 16 10.43 10.70 8.97
N GLY A 17 9.75 9.77 8.31
CA GLY A 17 9.98 9.40 6.91
C GLY A 17 11.20 8.49 6.67
N GLN A 18 11.91 8.08 7.73
CA GLN A 18 13.10 7.24 7.67
C GLN A 18 12.87 5.87 8.33
N ASP A 19 12.27 5.87 9.52
CA ASP A 19 11.91 4.67 10.26
C ASP A 19 10.47 4.28 9.93
N TRP A 20 10.28 3.11 9.32
CA TRP A 20 8.99 2.68 8.79
C TRP A 20 8.46 1.48 9.55
N ASN A 21 7.21 1.59 10.00
CA ASN A 21 6.47 0.49 10.63
C ASN A 21 5.46 -0.06 9.63
N THR A 22 5.46 -1.38 9.45
CA THR A 22 4.44 -2.07 8.65
C THR A 22 3.14 -2.16 9.43
N VAL A 23 2.07 -1.61 8.86
CA VAL A 23 0.72 -1.65 9.43
C VAL A 23 -0.21 -2.61 8.66
N HIS A 24 0.17 -3.00 7.45
CA HIS A 24 -0.55 -3.98 6.65
C HIS A 24 0.40 -4.70 5.67
N THR A 25 0.13 -5.98 5.42
CA THR A 25 0.84 -6.82 4.45
C THR A 25 -0.18 -7.54 3.58
N GLU A 26 -0.04 -7.40 2.28
CA GLU A 26 -0.79 -8.14 1.26
C GLU A 26 0.20 -9.02 0.47
N THR A 27 -0.17 -10.26 0.18
CA THR A 27 0.68 -11.25 -0.52
C THR A 27 -0.01 -11.93 -1.70
N ALA A 28 -1.32 -11.74 -1.84
CA ALA A 28 -2.17 -12.33 -2.87
C ALA A 28 -3.15 -11.29 -3.45
N GLY A 29 -2.70 -10.05 -3.61
CA GLY A 29 -3.49 -8.96 -4.18
C GLY A 29 -4.03 -9.31 -5.57
N ASN A 30 -5.19 -8.76 -5.91
CA ASN A 30 -5.96 -9.05 -7.13
C ASN A 30 -6.20 -7.79 -8.00
N GLY A 31 -5.57 -6.67 -7.66
CA GLY A 31 -5.81 -5.38 -8.30
C GLY A 31 -7.09 -4.71 -7.79
N GLY A 32 -7.57 -3.68 -8.51
CA GLY A 32 -8.78 -2.97 -8.08
C GLY A 32 -8.59 -2.13 -6.80
N ILE A 33 -9.64 -2.04 -5.98
CA ILE A 33 -9.70 -1.19 -4.78
C ILE A 33 -9.42 -2.03 -3.54
N ASP A 34 -8.48 -1.56 -2.72
CA ASP A 34 -8.20 -2.11 -1.40
C ASP A 34 -8.60 -1.07 -0.34
N ASP A 35 -9.54 -1.42 0.53
CA ASP A 35 -9.93 -0.62 1.71
C ASP A 35 -9.31 -1.24 2.97
N ILE A 36 -8.25 -0.63 3.48
CA ILE A 36 -7.43 -1.19 4.54
C ILE A 36 -7.69 -0.45 5.86
N PRO A 37 -8.29 -1.11 6.88
CA PRO A 37 -8.46 -0.50 8.19
C PRO A 37 -7.11 -0.41 8.92
N VAL A 38 -6.77 0.80 9.38
CA VAL A 38 -5.56 1.07 10.15
C VAL A 38 -5.87 1.90 11.39
N THR A 39 -5.11 1.69 12.45
CA THR A 39 -5.21 2.47 13.70
C THR A 39 -3.85 3.04 14.05
N GLY A 40 -3.79 4.31 14.45
CA GLY A 40 -2.57 4.94 14.92
C GLY A 40 -2.42 6.39 14.47
N ASN A 41 -1.33 7.01 14.88
CA ASN A 41 -0.91 8.33 14.44
C ASN A 41 0.37 8.18 13.60
N ALA A 42 0.47 8.94 12.52
CA ALA A 42 1.66 8.98 11.68
C ALA A 42 1.69 10.29 10.89
N ARG A 43 2.89 10.66 10.42
CA ARG A 43 3.09 11.81 9.53
C ARG A 43 3.20 11.40 8.07
N TYR A 44 3.74 10.22 7.80
CA TYR A 44 3.96 9.69 6.47
C TYR A 44 3.30 8.32 6.33
N VAL A 45 2.76 8.07 5.14
CA VAL A 45 2.26 6.75 4.73
C VAL A 45 2.87 6.42 3.38
N ARG A 46 3.26 5.17 3.17
CA ARG A 46 3.69 4.67 1.85
C ARG A 46 3.15 3.29 1.58
N VAL A 47 3.08 2.97 0.29
CA VAL A 47 2.93 1.61 -0.22
C VAL A 47 4.28 1.13 -0.74
N SER A 48 4.78 0.00 -0.24
CA SER A 48 6.03 -0.62 -0.70
C SER A 48 5.70 -1.95 -1.37
N THR A 49 5.92 -2.03 -2.68
CA THR A 49 5.56 -3.18 -3.54
C THR A 49 6.73 -4.14 -3.71
N SER A 50 6.49 -5.45 -3.62
CA SER A 50 7.54 -6.48 -3.74
C SER A 50 7.29 -7.52 -4.84
N GLU A 51 6.03 -7.76 -5.23
CA GLU A 51 5.70 -8.70 -6.32
C GLU A 51 4.61 -8.11 -7.24
N ARG A 52 4.84 -8.20 -8.55
CA ARG A 52 3.87 -7.81 -9.58
C ARG A 52 2.83 -8.90 -9.79
N GLY A 53 1.56 -8.52 -9.95
CA GLY A 53 0.50 -9.46 -10.31
C GLY A 53 0.39 -9.78 -11.80
N THR A 54 1.04 -8.98 -12.64
CA THR A 54 1.07 -9.15 -14.10
C THR A 54 2.49 -8.92 -14.64
N PRO A 55 2.77 -9.20 -15.93
CA PRO A 55 4.05 -8.86 -16.56
C PRO A 55 4.35 -7.36 -16.62
N TRP A 56 3.32 -6.52 -16.52
CA TRP A 56 3.42 -5.06 -16.57
C TRP A 56 3.94 -4.47 -15.26
N GLY A 57 4.38 -3.21 -15.27
CA GLY A 57 4.81 -2.50 -14.05
C GLY A 57 3.69 -2.32 -13.02
N TYR A 58 3.98 -1.66 -11.90
CA TYR A 58 2.96 -1.29 -10.93
C TYR A 58 2.23 -0.02 -11.39
N SER A 59 0.89 -0.02 -11.36
CA SER A 59 0.08 1.17 -11.61
C SER A 59 -0.94 1.40 -10.49
N LEU A 60 -0.77 2.51 -9.78
CA LEU A 60 -1.63 2.94 -8.69
C LEU A 60 -2.43 4.16 -9.15
N TYR A 61 -3.73 3.97 -9.39
CA TYR A 61 -4.63 5.01 -9.87
C TYR A 61 -4.85 6.11 -8.82
N GLU A 62 -5.11 5.72 -7.58
CA GLU A 62 -5.38 6.64 -6.47
C GLU A 62 -4.83 6.05 -5.16
N PHE A 63 -4.42 6.93 -4.25
CA PHE A 63 -4.04 6.61 -2.89
C PHE A 63 -4.60 7.66 -1.93
N GLY A 64 -5.44 7.23 -0.99
CA GLY A 64 -6.11 8.10 -0.03
C GLY A 64 -5.87 7.67 1.41
N VAL A 65 -5.68 8.66 2.30
CA VAL A 65 -5.62 8.44 3.75
C VAL A 65 -6.75 9.23 4.38
N TYR A 66 -7.67 8.52 5.03
CA TYR A 66 -8.91 9.09 5.56
C TYR A 66 -8.93 8.99 7.08
N ARG A 67 -9.30 10.07 7.76
CA ARG A 67 -9.69 10.02 9.17
C ARG A 67 -11.21 9.84 9.22
N ARG A 68 -11.66 8.91 10.07
CA ARG A 68 -13.07 8.79 10.44
C ARG A 68 -13.30 9.48 11.78
#